data_AF-A0A7C2I9E3-F1
#
_entry.id   AF-A0A7C2I9E3-F1
#
_cell.length_a   1.000
_cell.length_b   1.000
_cell.length_c   1.000
_cell.angle_alpha   90.00
_cell.angle_beta   90.00
_cell.angle_gamma   90.00
#
_symmetry.space_group_name_H-M   'P 1'
#
loop_
_entity.id
_entity.type
_entity.pdbx_description
1 polymer ?
#
loop_
_entity_poly.entity_id
_entity_poly.type
_entity_poly.pdbx_seq_one_letter_code
_entity_poly.pdbx_strand_id
1 'polypeptide(L)'
;MSERLVMAMLLSFGARKELSVDAARQELHDSAKRGERKKSDGILAIGRLRRLLTGNLYLLGIISLFWLIMRSGRKPSRLSYPCQQAALANTSLLFGGGVAALTARVAGAAGAGTSWSFGSAASRLTRVTHAAAILILAILLASVLLGGLGNGPGLTLEMKAAAASLELPELRSSNPNASDIYVAENIPAASERGVDALIDIMSHNGLDFFKSAGYSQAAGPGGIIAPDDIVLIKVNGEWRYRGGTNTDVVKGLVNAIVHHPDGFSGEVVIVENGQWDSYMDNRSDNLNPSSCNAEDRSQSFNDVALMFADRHRVSVYDWTAIQTQAVGEYSQGDGRDGYVYVPEIELGYPKFTTIYGTRISLRYGEWTGSDYDNDGVKLINVPVLKDHGWAGVTCCVKHFMGVQDL
;
A
#
# COMPACT_ATOMS: atom_id res chain seq x y z
N MET A 1 38.92 -24.46 34.84
CA MET A 1 38.74 -24.59 33.38
C MET A 1 37.62 -23.65 33.00
N SER A 2 37.95 -22.41 32.63
CA SER A 2 38.26 -21.96 31.25
C SER A 2 36.98 -21.38 30.62
N GLU A 3 36.71 -20.08 30.79
CA GLU A 3 36.97 -18.97 29.82
C GLU A 3 35.77 -18.78 28.85
N ARG A 4 35.12 -17.63 28.58
CA ARG A 4 35.33 -16.15 28.68
C ARG A 4 33.95 -15.45 28.76
N LEU A 5 33.74 -14.39 29.56
CA LEU A 5 33.74 -12.95 29.19
C LEU A 5 33.17 -12.65 27.77
N VAL A 6 32.17 -11.77 27.59
CA VAL A 6 32.34 -10.30 27.62
C VAL A 6 31.10 -9.58 28.14
N MET A 7 31.36 -8.75 29.14
CA MET A 7 30.53 -7.68 29.70
C MET A 7 30.72 -6.42 28.84
N ALA A 8 29.65 -5.82 28.31
CA ALA A 8 29.70 -4.47 27.75
C ALA A 8 29.30 -3.47 28.83
N MET A 9 30.32 -2.78 29.31
CA MET A 9 30.34 -1.81 30.39
C MET A 9 29.89 -0.44 29.87
N LEU A 10 28.76 0.08 30.38
CA LEU A 10 28.40 1.49 30.28
C LEU A 10 29.14 2.25 31.40
N LEU A 11 30.30 2.81 31.08
CA LEU A 11 30.99 3.80 31.93
C LEU A 11 30.62 5.20 31.44
N SER A 12 29.82 5.91 32.24
CA SER A 12 29.94 7.34 32.40
C SER A 12 30.10 7.62 33.89
N PHE A 13 31.30 8.00 34.29
CA PHE A 13 31.64 8.43 35.63
C PHE A 13 30.91 9.75 35.96
N GLY A 14 30.21 9.76 37.10
CA GLY A 14 29.64 10.97 37.69
C GLY A 14 29.07 10.63 39.06
N ALA A 15 29.63 11.26 40.09
CA ALA A 15 29.33 11.07 41.52
C ALA A 15 27.88 10.64 41.84
N ARG A 16 27.71 9.49 42.51
CA ARG A 16 26.43 9.14 43.16
C ARG A 16 26.19 10.11 44.32
N LYS A 17 25.43 11.16 44.06
CA LYS A 17 24.60 11.79 45.09
C LYS A 17 23.47 10.80 45.38
N GLU A 18 23.26 10.44 46.64
CA GLU A 18 22.00 9.86 47.07
C GLU A 18 20.89 10.88 46.77
N LEU A 19 20.22 10.70 45.63
CA LEU A 19 19.05 11.48 45.28
C LEU A 19 17.90 10.96 46.12
N SER A 20 17.41 11.82 47.03
CA SER A 20 16.14 11.62 47.71
C SER A 20 15.05 11.21 46.71
N VAL A 21 14.18 10.29 47.10
CA VAL A 21 13.03 9.82 46.30
C VAL A 21 12.19 10.99 45.76
N ASP A 22 12.16 12.11 46.49
CA ASP A 22 11.44 13.32 46.06
C ASP A 22 12.12 14.01 44.88
N ALA A 23 13.45 14.02 44.83
CA ALA A 23 14.20 14.60 43.72
C ALA A 23 14.04 13.76 42.43
N ALA A 24 14.03 12.43 42.56
CA ALA A 24 13.76 11.53 41.44
C ALA A 24 12.33 11.68 40.91
N ARG A 25 11.34 11.85 41.80
CA ARG A 25 9.95 12.17 41.41
C ARG A 25 9.84 13.50 40.67
N GLN A 26 10.56 14.52 41.14
CA GLN A 26 10.56 15.83 40.51
C GLN A 26 11.21 15.80 39.12
N GLU A 27 12.29 15.04 38.96
CA GLU A 27 12.96 14.87 37.67
C GLU A 27 12.11 14.08 36.66
N LEU A 28 11.36 13.07 37.11
CA LEU A 28 10.37 12.34 36.31
C LEU A 28 9.22 13.25 35.88
N HIS A 29 8.70 14.05 36.80
CA HIS A 29 7.61 14.99 36.52
C HIS A 29 8.05 16.11 35.55
N ASP A 30 9.27 16.61 35.69
CA ASP A 30 9.84 17.60 34.77
C ASP A 30 10.16 17.00 33.39
N SER A 31 10.56 15.72 33.34
CA SER A 31 10.77 14.99 32.09
C SER A 31 9.46 14.71 31.36
N ALA A 32 8.39 14.38 32.07
CA ALA A 32 7.04 14.26 31.53
C ALA A 32 6.54 15.60 30.96
N LYS A 33 6.69 16.70 31.71
CA LYS A 33 6.36 18.05 31.23
C LYS A 33 7.17 18.47 30.01
N ARG A 34 8.47 18.12 29.94
CA ARG A 34 9.31 18.36 28.75
C ARG A 34 8.82 17.54 27.54
N GLY A 35 8.39 16.30 27.75
CA GLY A 35 7.79 15.44 26.73
C GLY A 35 6.47 16.00 26.18
N GLU A 36 5.58 16.43 27.08
CA GLU A 36 4.31 17.08 26.71
C GLU A 36 4.52 18.41 25.98
N ARG A 37 5.49 19.22 26.42
CA ARG A 37 5.84 20.49 25.77
C ARG A 37 6.44 20.24 24.37
N LYS A 38 7.34 19.26 24.19
CA LYS A 38 7.84 18.84 22.86
C LYS A 38 6.73 18.32 21.95
N LYS A 39 5.77 17.56 22.49
CA LYS A 39 4.62 17.04 21.75
C LYS A 39 3.70 18.18 21.30
N SER A 40 3.43 19.14 22.19
CA SER A 40 2.68 20.37 21.91
C SER A 40 3.37 21.24 20.85
N ASP A 41 4.68 21.48 20.99
CA ASP A 41 5.49 22.25 20.05
C ASP A 41 5.55 21.57 18.68
N GLY A 42 5.63 20.23 18.64
CA GLY A 42 5.55 19.42 17.43
C GLY A 42 4.19 19.54 16.73
N ILE A 43 3.08 19.47 17.48
CA ILE A 43 1.72 19.65 16.95
C ILE A 43 1.51 21.08 16.43
N LEU A 44 2.03 22.09 17.13
CA LEU A 44 2.01 23.49 16.70
C LEU A 44 2.86 23.72 15.44
N ALA A 45 4.03 23.09 15.35
CA ALA A 45 4.89 23.14 14.18
C ALA A 45 4.24 22.46 12.96
N ILE A 46 3.63 21.28 13.15
CA ILE A 46 2.86 20.57 12.12
C ILE A 46 1.65 21.42 11.69
N GLY A 47 0.97 22.09 12.62
CA GLY A 47 -0.15 23.00 12.33
C GLY A 47 0.25 24.24 11.53
N ARG A 48 1.42 24.83 11.83
CA ARG A 48 1.99 25.95 11.05
C ARG A 48 2.48 25.49 9.68
N LEU A 49 3.14 24.34 9.60
CA LEU A 49 3.60 23.73 8.36
C LEU A 49 2.42 23.38 7.44
N ARG A 50 1.36 22.78 7.99
CA ARG A 50 0.12 22.51 7.26
C ARG A 50 -0.51 23.80 6.72
N ARG A 51 -0.58 24.86 7.52
CA ARG A 51 -1.08 26.20 7.06
C ARG A 51 -0.21 26.82 5.97
N LEU A 52 1.11 26.65 6.01
CA LEU A 52 2.02 27.12 4.97
C LEU A 52 1.86 26.31 3.67
N LEU A 53 1.76 24.99 3.77
CA LEU A 53 1.62 24.07 2.64
C LEU A 53 0.26 24.20 1.93
N THR A 54 -0.83 24.31 2.68
CA THR A 54 -2.18 24.44 2.10
C THR A 54 -2.58 25.89 1.85
N GLY A 55 -1.87 26.87 2.43
CA GLY A 55 -2.19 28.30 2.30
C GLY A 55 -1.58 28.97 1.07
N ASN A 56 -0.61 28.33 0.41
CA ASN A 56 0.09 28.89 -0.74
C ASN A 56 -0.09 27.97 -1.96
N LEU A 57 -0.95 28.39 -2.90
CA LEU A 57 -1.25 27.65 -4.13
C LEU A 57 0.01 27.36 -4.97
N TYR A 58 1.02 28.24 -4.93
CA TYR A 58 2.27 28.01 -5.64
C TYR A 58 3.09 26.90 -4.99
N LEU A 59 3.18 26.89 -3.66
CA LEU A 59 3.88 25.84 -2.92
C LEU A 59 3.18 24.48 -3.07
N LEU A 60 1.85 24.46 -2.97
CA LEU A 60 1.04 23.27 -3.20
C LEU A 60 1.22 22.75 -4.63
N GLY A 61 1.17 23.65 -5.63
CA GLY A 61 1.36 23.32 -7.03
C GLY A 61 2.77 22.78 -7.34
N ILE A 62 3.81 23.38 -6.76
CA ILE A 62 5.21 22.94 -6.93
C ILE A 62 5.45 21.58 -6.26
N ILE A 63 4.93 21.37 -5.04
CA ILE A 63 5.03 20.08 -4.35
C ILE A 63 4.22 19.02 -5.09
N SER A 64 3.05 19.38 -5.62
CA SER A 64 2.23 18.49 -6.44
C SER A 64 2.93 18.14 -7.75
N LEU A 65 3.60 19.10 -8.41
CA LEU A 65 4.41 18.85 -9.62
C LEU A 65 5.60 17.95 -9.31
N PHE A 66 6.31 18.19 -8.20
CA PHE A 66 7.41 17.35 -7.76
C PHE A 66 6.93 15.93 -7.45
N TRP A 67 5.81 15.78 -6.75
CA TRP A 67 5.16 14.50 -6.49
C TRP A 67 4.73 13.81 -7.79
N LEU A 68 4.15 14.55 -8.74
CA LEU A 68 3.73 14.06 -10.05
C LEU A 68 4.93 13.50 -10.83
N ILE A 69 6.01 14.27 -10.93
CA ILE A 69 7.25 13.88 -11.62
C ILE A 69 7.88 12.66 -10.94
N MET A 70 8.01 12.67 -9.61
CA MET A 70 8.63 11.58 -8.86
C MET A 70 7.82 10.28 -8.94
N ARG A 71 6.50 10.35 -8.79
CA ARG A 71 5.65 9.15 -8.70
C ARG A 71 5.23 8.63 -10.07
N SER A 72 5.08 9.50 -11.06
CA SER A 72 4.82 9.07 -12.45
C SER A 72 6.10 8.58 -13.14
N GLY A 73 7.26 9.16 -12.82
CA GLY A 73 8.56 8.71 -13.34
C GLY A 73 8.59 8.63 -14.87
N ARG A 74 9.04 7.50 -15.43
CA ARG A 74 9.05 7.23 -16.88
C ARG A 74 7.79 6.50 -17.40
N LYS A 75 6.76 6.32 -16.57
CA LYS A 75 5.55 5.54 -16.92
C LYS A 75 4.32 6.47 -16.97
N PRO A 76 3.90 6.92 -18.17
CA PRO A 76 2.79 7.86 -18.32
C PRO A 76 1.43 7.32 -17.83
N SER A 77 1.24 5.99 -17.80
CA SER A 77 -0.02 5.38 -17.33
C SER A 77 -0.35 5.76 -15.88
N ARG A 78 0.66 5.98 -15.03
CA ARG A 78 0.48 6.33 -13.61
C ARG A 78 -0.24 7.66 -13.39
N LEU A 79 -0.38 8.49 -14.43
CA LEU A 79 -1.18 9.72 -14.37
C LEU A 79 -2.69 9.44 -14.17
N SER A 80 -3.15 8.22 -14.44
CA SER A 80 -4.54 7.80 -14.19
C SER A 80 -4.86 7.68 -12.70
N TYR A 81 -3.86 7.48 -11.83
CA TYR A 81 -4.10 7.24 -10.40
C TYR A 81 -4.73 8.46 -9.72
N PRO A 82 -5.73 8.30 -8.83
CA PRO A 82 -6.45 9.43 -8.22
C PRO A 82 -5.53 10.46 -7.53
N CYS A 83 -4.45 10.01 -6.91
CA CYS A 83 -3.47 10.89 -6.28
C CYS A 83 -2.58 11.64 -7.30
N GLN A 84 -2.31 11.03 -8.46
CA GLN A 84 -1.60 11.66 -9.57
C GLN A 84 -2.52 12.62 -10.33
N GLN A 85 -3.79 12.30 -10.51
CA GLN A 85 -4.79 13.21 -11.06
C GLN A 85 -5.00 14.43 -10.16
N ALA A 86 -5.09 14.25 -8.84
CA ALA A 86 -5.16 15.37 -7.89
C ALA A 86 -3.89 16.23 -7.93
N ALA A 87 -2.70 15.60 -8.00
CA ALA A 87 -1.43 16.32 -8.14
C ALA A 87 -1.34 17.06 -9.49
N LEU A 88 -1.84 16.46 -10.57
CA LEU A 88 -1.92 17.08 -11.90
C LEU A 88 -2.89 18.26 -11.90
N ALA A 89 -4.04 18.16 -11.24
CA ALA A 89 -4.99 19.25 -11.09
C ALA A 89 -4.37 20.43 -10.32
N ASN A 90 -3.70 20.17 -9.19
CA ASN A 90 -2.99 21.19 -8.41
C ASN A 90 -1.83 21.83 -9.21
N THR A 91 -1.13 21.03 -10.01
CA THR A 91 -0.07 21.49 -10.92
C THR A 91 -0.66 22.33 -12.07
N SER A 92 -1.82 21.94 -12.60
CA SER A 92 -2.52 22.69 -13.65
C SER A 92 -3.01 24.04 -13.14
N LEU A 93 -3.42 24.13 -11.87
CA LEU A 93 -3.77 25.39 -11.21
C LEU A 93 -2.56 26.33 -11.02
N LEU A 94 -1.36 25.77 -10.75
CA LEU A 94 -0.10 26.54 -10.71
C LEU A 94 0.17 27.24 -12.05
N PHE A 95 0.01 26.52 -13.16
CA PHE A 95 0.25 27.07 -14.50
C PHE A 95 -0.95 27.89 -15.02
N GLY A 96 -2.18 27.51 -14.70
CA GLY A 96 -3.40 28.23 -15.09
C GLY A 96 -3.53 29.60 -14.42
N GLY A 97 -3.21 29.70 -13.13
CA GLY A 97 -3.17 30.97 -12.40
C GLY A 97 -2.03 31.89 -12.83
N GLY A 98 -0.87 31.31 -13.20
CA GLY A 98 0.28 32.06 -13.72
C GLY A 98 0.08 32.56 -15.16
N VAL A 99 -0.55 31.75 -16.03
CA VAL A 99 -0.82 32.12 -17.42
C VAL A 99 -1.86 33.23 -17.50
N ALA A 100 -2.92 33.24 -16.69
CA ALA A 100 -3.89 34.34 -16.67
C ALA A 100 -3.27 35.68 -16.22
N ALA A 101 -2.37 35.64 -15.24
CA ALA A 101 -1.64 36.83 -14.78
C ALA A 101 -0.58 37.31 -15.80
N LEU A 102 0.02 36.38 -16.55
CA LEU A 102 0.99 36.68 -17.60
C LEU A 102 0.30 37.16 -18.89
N THR A 103 -0.82 36.57 -19.29
CA THR A 103 -1.61 37.04 -20.45
C THR A 103 -2.25 38.39 -20.16
N ALA A 104 -2.71 38.68 -18.95
CA ALA A 104 -3.16 40.02 -18.57
C ALA A 104 -2.02 41.06 -18.61
N ARG A 105 -0.78 40.68 -18.24
CA ARG A 105 0.39 41.58 -18.31
C ARG A 105 0.98 41.71 -19.71
N VAL A 106 0.95 40.66 -20.53
CA VAL A 106 1.40 40.68 -21.92
C VAL A 106 0.37 41.37 -22.81
N ALA A 107 -0.93 41.19 -22.58
CA ALA A 107 -1.98 41.97 -23.27
C ALA A 107 -1.94 43.46 -22.90
N GLY A 108 -1.54 43.80 -21.66
CA GLY A 108 -1.27 45.18 -21.25
C GLY A 108 0.01 45.77 -21.87
N ALA A 109 0.98 44.95 -22.27
CA ALA A 109 2.23 45.37 -22.91
C ALA A 109 2.20 45.29 -24.45
N ALA A 110 1.29 44.51 -25.03
CA ALA A 110 1.14 44.28 -26.47
C ALA A 110 0.26 45.33 -27.18
N GLY A 111 0.09 46.52 -26.59
CA GLY A 111 -0.42 47.70 -27.27
C GLY A 111 0.59 48.33 -28.26
N ALA A 112 1.81 47.80 -28.36
CA ALA A 112 2.81 48.24 -29.32
C ALA A 112 3.06 47.12 -30.35
N GLY A 113 2.60 47.35 -31.58
CA GLY A 113 2.70 46.41 -32.68
C GLY A 113 4.13 45.97 -32.97
N THR A 114 4.36 44.66 -33.04
CA THR A 114 5.55 44.10 -33.69
C THR A 114 5.21 42.70 -34.21
N SER A 115 5.20 42.55 -35.52
CA SER A 115 5.06 41.27 -36.21
C SER A 115 6.39 40.51 -36.17
N TRP A 116 6.41 39.30 -35.62
CA TRP A 116 7.57 38.40 -35.68
C TRP A 116 7.30 37.22 -36.62
N SER A 117 8.10 37.11 -37.68
CA SER A 117 8.16 35.94 -38.55
C SER A 117 9.09 34.88 -37.96
N PHE A 118 8.63 33.65 -37.84
CA PHE A 118 9.46 32.52 -37.40
C PHE A 118 10.20 31.88 -38.58
N GLY A 119 11.52 32.12 -38.65
CA GLY A 119 12.45 31.38 -39.48
C GLY A 119 13.05 30.17 -38.75
N SER A 120 13.41 29.14 -39.51
CA SER A 120 13.91 27.84 -39.07
C SER A 120 15.25 27.91 -38.31
N ALA A 121 15.21 27.86 -36.97
CA ALA A 121 16.37 27.60 -36.11
C ALA A 121 15.97 26.79 -34.85
N ALA A 122 15.35 25.62 -35.06
CA ALA A 122 14.64 24.87 -34.03
C ALA A 122 15.49 24.10 -32.99
N SER A 123 16.83 24.16 -33.01
CA SER A 123 17.67 23.40 -32.06
C SER A 123 18.55 24.25 -31.11
N ARG A 124 18.63 25.58 -31.33
CA ARG A 124 19.23 26.51 -30.36
C ARG A 124 18.16 27.24 -29.56
N LEU A 125 17.05 27.58 -30.20
CA LEU A 125 15.91 28.23 -29.55
C LEU A 125 15.30 27.32 -28.46
N THR A 126 15.24 26.01 -28.67
CA THR A 126 14.76 25.02 -27.70
C THR A 126 15.65 24.91 -26.46
N ARG A 127 16.98 25.00 -26.59
CA ARG A 127 17.89 24.97 -25.43
C ARG A 127 17.85 26.28 -24.64
N VAL A 128 17.71 27.41 -25.35
CA VAL A 128 17.53 28.72 -24.72
C VAL A 128 16.16 28.81 -24.04
N THR A 129 15.10 28.23 -24.60
CA THR A 129 13.78 28.21 -23.95
C THR A 129 13.75 27.26 -22.75
N HIS A 130 14.42 26.11 -22.78
CA HIS A 130 14.55 25.24 -21.60
C HIS A 130 15.39 25.91 -20.50
N ALA A 131 16.51 26.54 -20.85
CA ALA A 131 17.33 27.27 -19.88
C ALA A 131 16.59 28.49 -19.31
N ALA A 132 15.83 29.22 -20.13
CA ALA A 132 14.98 30.31 -19.68
C ALA A 132 13.82 29.82 -18.81
N ALA A 133 13.19 28.68 -19.13
CA ALA A 133 12.13 28.08 -18.32
C ALA A 133 12.64 27.59 -16.96
N ILE A 134 13.83 26.97 -16.91
CA ILE A 134 14.50 26.57 -15.67
C ILE A 134 14.90 27.80 -14.86
N LEU A 135 15.38 28.86 -15.51
CA LEU A 135 15.73 30.12 -14.84
C LEU A 135 14.49 30.82 -14.29
N ILE A 136 13.39 30.87 -15.05
CA ILE A 136 12.10 31.42 -14.60
C ILE A 136 11.55 30.58 -13.43
N LEU A 137 11.63 29.25 -13.51
CA LEU A 137 11.23 28.35 -12.43
C LEU A 137 12.09 28.57 -11.18
N ALA A 138 13.41 28.72 -11.33
CA ALA A 138 14.35 28.99 -10.24
C ALA A 138 14.13 30.38 -9.63
N ILE A 139 13.82 31.41 -10.44
CA ILE A 139 13.45 32.75 -9.98
C ILE A 139 12.11 32.72 -9.25
N LEU A 140 11.13 31.97 -9.75
CA LEU A 140 9.85 31.76 -9.06
C LEU A 140 10.06 31.04 -7.73
N LEU A 141 10.86 29.97 -7.71
CA LEU A 141 11.23 29.23 -6.49
C LEU A 141 11.95 30.13 -5.48
N ALA A 142 12.94 30.90 -5.94
CA ALA A 142 13.70 31.83 -5.12
C ALA A 142 12.82 32.99 -4.61
N SER A 143 11.90 33.50 -5.42
CA SER A 143 10.96 34.57 -5.03
C SER A 143 9.95 34.11 -3.98
N VAL A 144 9.59 32.82 -3.98
CA VAL A 144 8.75 32.18 -2.95
C VAL A 144 9.54 31.91 -1.67
N LEU A 145 10.81 31.49 -1.78
CA LEU A 145 11.69 31.21 -0.63
C LEU A 145 12.22 32.47 0.06
N LEU A 146 12.43 33.56 -0.68
CA LEU A 146 12.94 34.85 -0.19
C LEU A 146 11.82 35.86 0.09
N GLY A 147 10.55 35.47 -0.04
CA GLY A 147 9.40 36.31 0.33
C GLY A 147 9.11 37.51 -0.58
N GLY A 148 9.66 37.52 -1.80
CA GLY A 148 9.61 38.67 -2.72
C GLY A 148 8.30 38.82 -3.50
N LEU A 149 7.50 37.76 -3.65
CA LEU A 149 6.13 37.84 -4.15
C LEU A 149 5.18 37.65 -2.97
N GLY A 150 4.76 38.78 -2.40
CA GLY A 150 3.77 38.83 -1.33
C GLY A 150 2.52 38.02 -1.67
N ASN A 151 2.01 37.30 -0.67
CA ASN A 151 0.71 36.63 -0.62
C ASN A 151 0.10 36.31 -1.99
N GLY A 152 0.55 35.22 -2.62
CA GLY A 152 -0.21 34.59 -3.70
C GLY A 152 -1.68 34.40 -3.28
N PRO A 153 -2.64 34.37 -4.22
CA PRO A 153 -4.05 34.27 -3.89
C PRO A 153 -4.26 33.06 -2.98
N GLY A 154 -4.76 33.30 -1.77
CA GLY A 154 -5.11 32.21 -0.85
C GLY A 154 -6.25 31.40 -1.44
N LEU A 155 -6.37 30.13 -1.03
CA LEU A 155 -7.59 29.34 -1.23
C LEU A 155 -8.81 30.22 -0.94
N THR A 156 -9.72 30.36 -1.91
CA THR A 156 -10.89 31.21 -1.77
C THR A 156 -11.73 30.75 -0.58
N LEU A 157 -12.49 31.67 0.01
CA LEU A 157 -13.40 31.32 1.11
C LEU A 157 -14.37 30.20 0.69
N GLU A 158 -14.78 30.20 -0.58
CA GLU A 158 -15.60 29.15 -1.20
C GLU A 158 -14.89 27.79 -1.28
N MET A 159 -13.61 27.73 -1.68
CA MET A 159 -12.86 26.47 -1.72
C MET A 159 -12.60 25.91 -0.32
N LYS A 160 -12.34 26.78 0.67
CA LYS A 160 -12.20 26.38 2.08
C LYS A 160 -13.53 25.93 2.65
N ALA A 161 -14.62 26.61 2.31
CA ALA A 161 -15.97 26.23 2.70
C ALA A 161 -16.36 24.89 2.07
N ALA A 162 -16.06 24.66 0.78
CA ALA A 162 -16.34 23.41 0.07
C ALA A 162 -15.56 22.20 0.62
N ALA A 163 -14.29 22.40 1.00
CA ALA A 163 -13.47 21.36 1.63
C ALA A 163 -13.86 21.11 3.10
N ALA A 164 -14.28 22.15 3.83
CA ALA A 164 -14.76 22.04 5.21
C ALA A 164 -16.21 21.53 5.29
N SER A 165 -17.01 21.70 4.24
CA SER A 165 -18.35 21.13 4.08
C SER A 165 -18.34 19.72 3.51
N LEU A 166 -17.16 19.15 3.26
CA LEU A 166 -17.02 17.75 2.87
C LEU A 166 -17.22 16.90 4.13
N GLU A 167 -18.47 16.75 4.55
CA GLU A 167 -18.87 15.67 5.44
C GLU A 167 -18.75 14.39 4.64
N LEU A 168 -17.60 13.70 4.75
CA LEU A 168 -17.50 12.33 4.30
C LEU A 168 -18.39 11.51 5.25
N PRO A 169 -19.55 11.01 4.80
CA PRO A 169 -20.37 10.21 5.68
C PRO A 169 -19.53 9.00 6.09
N GLU A 170 -19.59 8.66 7.38
CA GLU A 170 -19.15 7.34 7.80
C GLU A 170 -20.00 6.34 7.01
N LEU A 171 -19.38 5.64 6.05
CA LEU A 171 -20.04 4.61 5.28
C LEU A 171 -20.19 3.39 6.19
N ARG A 172 -21.23 3.42 7.03
CA ARG A 172 -21.72 2.26 7.73
C ARG A 172 -22.53 1.46 6.74
N SER A 173 -22.26 0.16 6.65
CA SER A 173 -23.18 -0.73 5.97
C SER A 173 -24.58 -0.56 6.58
N SER A 174 -25.59 -0.37 5.74
CA SER A 174 -26.99 -0.38 6.17
C SER A 174 -27.45 -1.76 6.63
N ASN A 175 -26.67 -2.79 6.34
CA ASN A 175 -26.84 -4.14 6.85
C ASN A 175 -25.98 -4.32 8.11
N PRO A 176 -26.57 -4.44 9.31
CA PRO A 176 -25.84 -4.66 10.55
C PRO A 176 -25.08 -5.99 10.60
N ASN A 177 -25.39 -6.92 9.70
CA ASN A 177 -24.74 -8.23 9.54
C ASN A 177 -23.88 -8.28 8.26
N ALA A 178 -23.29 -7.16 7.87
CA ALA A 178 -22.44 -7.12 6.67
C ALA A 178 -21.07 -7.78 6.86
N SER A 179 -20.69 -8.07 8.10
CA SER A 179 -19.45 -8.77 8.42
C SER A 179 -19.54 -9.45 9.78
N ASP A 180 -19.05 -10.67 9.86
CA ASP A 180 -18.80 -11.37 11.11
C ASP A 180 -17.33 -11.22 11.51
N ILE A 181 -17.07 -11.03 12.80
CA ILE A 181 -15.72 -10.91 13.34
C ILE A 181 -15.50 -12.04 14.33
N TYR A 182 -14.55 -12.91 14.00
CA TYR A 182 -14.08 -13.98 14.87
C TYR A 182 -12.69 -13.61 15.38
N VAL A 183 -12.47 -13.76 16.69
CA VAL A 183 -11.20 -13.42 17.33
C VAL A 183 -10.71 -14.62 18.12
N ALA A 184 -9.54 -15.13 17.73
CA ALA A 184 -8.82 -16.12 18.52
C ALA A 184 -7.79 -15.38 19.39
N GLU A 185 -8.01 -15.34 20.70
CA GLU A 185 -7.15 -14.65 21.67
C GLU A 185 -6.32 -15.64 22.50
N ASN A 186 -5.26 -15.15 23.13
CA ASN A 186 -4.40 -15.93 24.02
C ASN A 186 -3.78 -17.18 23.36
N ILE A 187 -3.53 -17.11 22.06
CA ILE A 187 -2.79 -18.16 21.34
C ILE A 187 -1.36 -18.21 21.90
N PRO A 188 -0.92 -19.36 22.46
CA PRO A 188 0.44 -19.48 22.96
C PRO A 188 1.45 -19.25 21.85
N ALA A 189 2.60 -18.67 22.21
CA ALA A 189 3.73 -18.66 21.29
C ALA A 189 4.15 -20.10 20.95
N ALA A 190 4.63 -20.35 19.72
CA ALA A 190 4.90 -21.65 19.13
C ALA A 190 3.68 -22.55 18.95
N SER A 191 2.47 -21.99 19.03
CA SER A 191 1.25 -22.72 18.70
C SER A 191 0.97 -22.63 17.21
N GLU A 192 1.34 -23.68 16.46
CA GLU A 192 0.90 -23.86 15.07
C GLU A 192 -0.64 -23.93 14.94
N ARG A 193 -1.34 -24.04 16.08
CA ARG A 193 -2.79 -24.17 16.19
C ARG A 193 -3.55 -22.85 16.26
N GLY A 194 -2.90 -21.70 16.08
CA GLY A 194 -3.59 -20.39 16.09
C GLY A 194 -4.70 -20.31 15.03
N VAL A 195 -4.43 -20.86 13.85
CA VAL A 195 -5.43 -20.95 12.76
C VAL A 195 -6.50 -22.01 13.08
N ASP A 196 -6.12 -23.17 13.60
CA ASP A 196 -7.10 -24.19 14.02
C ASP A 196 -8.09 -23.65 15.05
N ALA A 197 -7.59 -22.90 16.03
CA ALA A 197 -8.44 -22.27 17.05
C ALA A 197 -9.42 -21.27 16.43
N LEU A 198 -8.97 -20.49 15.42
CA LEU A 198 -9.84 -19.58 14.69
C LEU A 198 -10.91 -20.35 13.90
N ILE A 199 -10.54 -21.42 13.20
CA ILE A 199 -11.45 -22.29 12.46
C ILE A 199 -12.49 -22.92 13.39
N ASP A 200 -12.06 -23.42 14.55
CA ASP A 200 -12.95 -23.96 15.57
C ASP A 200 -13.94 -22.88 16.05
N ILE A 201 -13.47 -21.66 16.35
CA ILE A 201 -14.34 -20.55 16.77
C ILE A 201 -15.35 -20.21 15.68
N MET A 202 -14.94 -20.15 14.41
CA MET A 202 -15.84 -19.89 13.28
C MET A 202 -16.94 -20.95 13.20
N SER A 203 -16.57 -22.25 13.24
CA SER A 203 -17.52 -23.35 13.13
C SER A 203 -18.50 -23.41 14.31
N HIS A 204 -18.03 -23.20 15.55
CA HIS A 204 -18.90 -23.14 16.73
C HIS A 204 -19.92 -21.99 16.66
N ASN A 205 -19.65 -20.98 15.83
CA ASN A 205 -20.54 -19.85 15.59
C ASN A 205 -21.24 -19.93 14.22
N GLY A 206 -21.34 -21.13 13.63
CA GLY A 206 -22.16 -21.41 12.46
C GLY A 206 -21.50 -21.15 11.11
N LEU A 207 -20.18 -20.91 11.08
CA LEU A 207 -19.42 -20.75 9.85
C LEU A 207 -18.36 -21.85 9.72
N ASP A 208 -18.70 -22.92 9.02
CA ASP A 208 -17.75 -23.99 8.72
C ASP A 208 -16.70 -23.51 7.71
N PHE A 209 -15.44 -23.82 7.97
CA PHE A 209 -14.34 -23.42 7.08
C PHE A 209 -14.28 -24.35 5.86
N PHE A 210 -14.50 -25.64 6.07
CA PHE A 210 -14.41 -26.68 5.05
C PHE A 210 -15.79 -26.99 4.46
N LYS A 211 -15.89 -27.03 3.15
CA LYS A 211 -17.10 -27.40 2.43
C LYS A 211 -17.08 -28.90 2.19
N SER A 212 -18.05 -29.59 2.78
CA SER A 212 -18.16 -31.05 2.74
C SER A 212 -19.60 -31.49 2.50
N ALA A 213 -19.79 -32.65 1.87
CA ALA A 213 -21.14 -33.18 1.66
C ALA A 213 -21.84 -33.59 2.98
N GLY A 214 -21.05 -34.03 3.96
CA GLY A 214 -21.49 -34.34 5.33
C GLY A 214 -21.01 -33.32 6.34
N TYR A 215 -21.47 -33.45 7.58
CA TYR A 215 -21.03 -32.63 8.70
C TYR A 215 -19.90 -33.32 9.48
N SER A 216 -18.84 -32.58 9.78
CA SER A 216 -17.78 -32.96 10.72
C SER A 216 -17.20 -31.72 11.39
N GLN A 217 -16.11 -31.85 12.17
CA GLN A 217 -15.48 -30.69 12.81
C GLN A 217 -15.10 -29.63 11.77
N ALA A 218 -15.66 -28.43 11.92
CA ALA A 218 -15.47 -27.31 11.00
C ALA A 218 -15.80 -27.57 9.53
N ALA A 219 -16.62 -28.59 9.25
CA ALA A 219 -16.98 -28.97 7.89
C ALA A 219 -18.48 -29.21 7.74
N GLY A 220 -19.03 -28.73 6.63
CA GLY A 220 -20.43 -28.92 6.29
C GLY A 220 -20.78 -28.43 4.87
N PRO A 221 -22.02 -28.67 4.40
CA PRO A 221 -22.44 -28.31 3.03
C PRO A 221 -22.38 -26.81 2.72
N GLY A 222 -22.44 -25.97 3.77
CA GLY A 222 -22.33 -24.52 3.68
C GLY A 222 -20.91 -23.97 3.90
N GLY A 223 -19.90 -24.82 4.00
CA GLY A 223 -18.52 -24.38 4.25
C GLY A 223 -17.91 -23.57 3.10
N ILE A 224 -16.79 -22.92 3.40
CA ILE A 224 -16.17 -21.92 2.50
C ILE A 224 -15.30 -22.58 1.42
N ILE A 225 -14.45 -23.55 1.79
CA ILE A 225 -13.42 -24.13 0.93
C ILE A 225 -13.74 -25.59 0.63
N ALA A 226 -14.00 -25.93 -0.63
CA ALA A 226 -14.17 -27.29 -1.13
C ALA A 226 -12.82 -28.02 -1.28
N PRO A 227 -12.81 -29.36 -1.27
CA PRO A 227 -11.57 -30.15 -1.39
C PRO A 227 -10.81 -29.96 -2.71
N ASP A 228 -11.46 -29.47 -3.76
CA ASP A 228 -10.92 -29.24 -5.10
C ASP A 228 -10.78 -27.75 -5.47
N ASP A 229 -11.07 -26.84 -4.54
CA ASP A 229 -10.97 -25.39 -4.79
C ASP A 229 -9.52 -24.93 -5.07
N ILE A 230 -9.41 -23.87 -5.87
CA ILE A 230 -8.22 -23.05 -6.01
C ILE A 230 -8.28 -21.92 -4.98
N VAL A 231 -7.38 -21.95 -4.00
CA VAL A 231 -7.33 -20.96 -2.92
C VAL A 231 -6.15 -20.01 -3.11
N LEU A 232 -6.47 -18.76 -3.45
CA LEU A 232 -5.53 -17.65 -3.49
C LEU A 232 -5.38 -17.05 -2.08
N ILE A 233 -4.16 -17.02 -1.55
CA ILE A 233 -3.84 -16.38 -0.27
C ILE A 233 -3.12 -15.07 -0.57
N LYS A 234 -3.82 -13.95 -0.45
CA LYS A 234 -3.25 -12.61 -0.66
C LYS A 234 -2.50 -12.17 0.58
N VAL A 235 -1.18 -11.99 0.45
CA VAL A 235 -0.26 -11.52 1.50
C VAL A 235 0.28 -10.12 1.19
N ASN A 236 0.99 -9.49 2.14
CA ASN A 236 1.72 -8.25 1.90
C ASN A 236 3.21 -8.55 1.73
N GLY A 237 3.69 -8.51 0.49
CA GLY A 237 5.09 -8.68 0.12
C GLY A 237 5.71 -7.41 -0.48
N GLU A 238 4.98 -6.29 -0.54
CA GLU A 238 5.49 -4.99 -1.03
C GLU A 238 6.69 -4.47 -0.23
N TRP A 239 6.75 -4.78 1.08
CA TRP A 239 7.75 -4.23 1.99
C TRP A 239 8.60 -5.29 2.66
N ARG A 240 9.83 -4.87 3.03
CA ARG A 240 10.71 -5.58 3.97
C ARG A 240 9.94 -6.09 5.19
N TYR A 241 10.47 -7.15 5.79
CA TYR A 241 9.86 -7.81 6.94
C TYR A 241 8.47 -8.40 6.62
N ARG A 242 8.31 -8.86 5.37
CA ARG A 242 7.08 -9.48 4.84
C ARG A 242 5.85 -8.58 4.98
N GLY A 243 6.03 -7.27 4.83
CA GLY A 243 4.96 -6.29 5.01
C GLY A 243 4.33 -6.25 6.41
N GLY A 244 4.85 -7.05 7.36
CA GLY A 244 4.23 -7.38 8.65
C GLY A 244 3.26 -8.56 8.61
N THR A 245 2.96 -9.14 7.44
CA THR A 245 2.11 -10.34 7.32
C THR A 245 2.85 -11.50 7.99
N ASN A 246 2.17 -12.15 8.93
CA ASN A 246 2.76 -13.21 9.73
C ASN A 246 2.82 -14.51 8.91
N THR A 247 4.03 -15.00 8.66
CA THR A 247 4.25 -16.21 7.84
C THR A 247 3.82 -17.49 8.57
N ASP A 248 3.85 -17.54 9.90
CA ASP A 248 3.33 -18.69 10.67
C ASP A 248 1.81 -18.82 10.51
N VAL A 249 1.09 -17.70 10.45
CA VAL A 249 -0.36 -17.68 10.17
C VAL A 249 -0.63 -18.17 8.74
N VAL A 250 0.16 -17.72 7.77
CA VAL A 250 0.04 -18.21 6.38
C VAL A 250 0.36 -19.70 6.31
N LYS A 251 1.40 -20.18 6.99
CA LYS A 251 1.74 -21.60 7.12
C LYS A 251 0.59 -22.40 7.73
N GLY A 252 0.01 -21.92 8.84
CA GLY A 252 -1.13 -22.56 9.50
C GLY A 252 -2.37 -22.63 8.59
N LEU A 253 -2.64 -21.58 7.82
CA LEU A 253 -3.73 -21.54 6.84
C LEU A 253 -3.52 -22.53 5.70
N VAL A 254 -2.33 -22.55 5.09
CA VAL A 254 -1.97 -23.55 4.08
C VAL A 254 -2.10 -24.95 4.65
N ASN A 255 -1.58 -25.19 5.86
CA ASN A 255 -1.65 -26.48 6.54
C ASN A 255 -3.09 -26.94 6.75
N ALA A 256 -3.99 -26.05 7.21
CA ALA A 256 -5.40 -26.37 7.38
C ALA A 256 -6.07 -26.73 6.05
N ILE A 257 -5.82 -25.96 5.00
CA ILE A 257 -6.42 -26.19 3.67
C ILE A 257 -5.96 -27.54 3.08
N VAL A 258 -4.65 -27.82 3.07
CA VAL A 258 -4.14 -29.06 2.45
C VAL A 258 -4.52 -30.32 3.22
N HIS A 259 -4.90 -30.17 4.50
CA HIS A 259 -5.46 -31.24 5.34
C HIS A 259 -7.00 -31.16 5.44
N HIS A 260 -7.67 -30.66 4.40
CA HIS A 260 -9.12 -30.71 4.27
C HIS A 260 -9.64 -32.10 4.70
N PRO A 261 -10.72 -32.21 5.50
CA PRO A 261 -11.18 -33.49 6.07
C PRO A 261 -11.56 -34.54 5.01
N ASP A 262 -12.06 -34.08 3.86
CA ASP A 262 -12.36 -34.94 2.70
C ASP A 262 -11.13 -35.22 1.79
N GLY A 263 -9.95 -34.74 2.18
CA GLY A 263 -8.73 -34.74 1.37
C GLY A 263 -8.70 -33.55 0.40
N PHE A 264 -7.56 -32.85 0.31
CA PHE A 264 -7.41 -31.71 -0.60
C PHE A 264 -6.71 -32.11 -1.89
N SER A 265 -7.38 -31.86 -3.02
CA SER A 265 -6.89 -32.10 -4.39
C SER A 265 -6.77 -30.83 -5.22
N GLY A 266 -7.29 -29.71 -4.72
CA GLY A 266 -7.19 -28.39 -5.34
C GLY A 266 -5.79 -27.79 -5.27
N GLU A 267 -5.72 -26.46 -5.33
CA GLU A 267 -4.46 -25.73 -5.41
C GLU A 267 -4.44 -24.55 -4.43
N VAL A 268 -3.29 -24.30 -3.80
CA VAL A 268 -3.08 -23.11 -2.98
C VAL A 268 -2.01 -22.25 -3.61
N VAL A 269 -2.33 -20.98 -3.85
CA VAL A 269 -1.40 -20.01 -4.44
C VAL A 269 -1.27 -18.82 -3.52
N ILE A 270 -0.07 -18.62 -2.95
CA ILE A 270 0.23 -17.41 -2.20
C ILE A 270 0.54 -16.31 -3.22
N VAL A 271 -0.25 -15.25 -3.20
CA VAL A 271 -0.21 -14.19 -4.22
C VAL A 271 0.07 -12.83 -3.60
N GLU A 272 0.79 -12.00 -4.35
CA GLU A 272 1.01 -10.61 -4.00
C GLU A 272 1.25 -9.75 -5.24
N ASN A 273 0.79 -8.51 -5.20
CA ASN A 273 1.26 -7.43 -6.07
C ASN A 273 2.06 -6.43 -5.22
N GLY A 274 3.38 -6.50 -5.34
CA GLY A 274 4.32 -5.66 -4.59
C GLY A 274 4.55 -4.27 -5.18
N GLN A 275 3.86 -3.90 -6.28
CA GLN A 275 3.86 -2.57 -6.95
C GLN A 275 5.21 -2.08 -7.51
N TRP A 276 6.29 -2.12 -6.74
CA TRP A 276 7.62 -1.66 -7.13
C TRP A 276 8.74 -2.53 -6.58
N ASP A 277 8.46 -3.39 -5.61
CA ASP A 277 9.44 -4.27 -4.98
C ASP A 277 8.76 -5.56 -4.52
N SER A 278 9.52 -6.62 -4.31
CA SER A 278 8.98 -7.93 -3.94
C SER A 278 9.80 -8.61 -2.85
N TYR A 279 9.16 -8.77 -1.71
CA TYR A 279 9.67 -9.44 -0.52
C TYR A 279 8.93 -10.76 -0.31
N MET A 280 8.89 -11.59 -1.35
CA MET A 280 8.26 -12.93 -1.28
C MET A 280 9.22 -14.05 -0.87
N ASP A 281 10.55 -13.84 -0.98
CA ASP A 281 11.58 -14.84 -0.70
C ASP A 281 12.71 -14.33 0.22
N ASN A 282 13.64 -15.22 0.55
CA ASN A 282 14.83 -14.95 1.37
C ASN A 282 16.13 -14.94 0.54
N ARG A 283 16.11 -14.42 -0.68
CA ARG A 283 17.37 -14.19 -1.42
C ARG A 283 18.28 -13.23 -0.66
N SER A 284 19.59 -13.27 -0.93
CA SER A 284 20.60 -12.50 -0.19
C SER A 284 20.35 -10.98 -0.19
N ASP A 285 19.71 -10.46 -1.23
CA ASP A 285 19.27 -9.07 -1.39
C ASP A 285 17.88 -8.78 -0.78
N ASN A 286 17.17 -9.83 -0.36
CA ASN A 286 15.80 -9.84 0.15
C ASN A 286 15.68 -10.30 1.63
N LEU A 287 16.81 -10.56 2.28
CA LEU A 287 16.89 -11.03 3.67
C LEU A 287 16.32 -10.00 4.66
N ASN A 288 15.26 -10.37 5.39
CA ASN A 288 14.69 -9.54 6.45
C ASN A 288 14.41 -10.28 7.79
N PRO A 289 15.29 -11.18 8.29
CA PRO A 289 14.90 -12.11 9.34
C PRO A 289 14.86 -11.56 10.78
N SER A 290 15.34 -10.35 11.07
CA SER A 290 15.40 -9.91 12.48
C SER A 290 14.10 -9.29 13.01
N SER A 291 13.27 -8.75 12.11
CA SER A 291 12.11 -7.91 12.46
C SER A 291 10.80 -8.35 11.79
N CYS A 292 10.78 -9.54 11.18
CA CYS A 292 9.53 -10.15 10.71
C CYS A 292 8.56 -10.36 11.87
N ASN A 293 7.28 -10.11 11.62
CA ASN A 293 6.18 -10.37 12.53
C ASN A 293 5.82 -11.87 12.49
N ALA A 294 6.78 -12.71 12.86
CA ALA A 294 6.67 -14.16 12.88
C ALA A 294 7.56 -14.71 14.00
N GLU A 295 7.29 -15.92 14.43
CA GLU A 295 8.14 -16.67 15.37
C GLU A 295 9.34 -17.25 14.63
N ASP A 296 9.09 -17.97 13.52
CA ASP A 296 10.15 -18.26 12.55
C ASP A 296 10.35 -17.04 11.65
N ARG A 297 11.14 -16.10 12.15
CA ARG A 297 11.45 -14.88 11.41
C ARG A 297 12.31 -15.13 10.18
N SER A 298 12.95 -16.30 10.08
CA SER A 298 13.75 -16.66 8.92
C SER A 298 12.91 -17.15 7.75
N GLN A 299 11.62 -17.41 7.96
CA GLN A 299 10.70 -17.91 6.94
C GLN A 299 10.23 -16.83 5.96
N SER A 300 10.14 -17.20 4.68
CA SER A 300 9.47 -16.42 3.64
C SER A 300 8.20 -17.10 3.14
N PHE A 301 7.41 -16.40 2.33
CA PHE A 301 6.24 -17.00 1.69
C PHE A 301 6.63 -18.11 0.72
N ASN A 302 7.76 -17.97 0.03
CA ASN A 302 8.34 -19.05 -0.78
C ASN A 302 8.71 -20.26 0.07
N ASP A 303 9.32 -20.06 1.24
CA ASP A 303 9.65 -21.18 2.14
C ASP A 303 8.40 -21.91 2.60
N VAL A 304 7.33 -21.17 2.96
CA VAL A 304 6.03 -21.77 3.30
C VAL A 304 5.50 -22.60 2.14
N ALA A 305 5.46 -22.08 0.92
CA ALA A 305 4.97 -22.86 -0.23
C ALA A 305 5.80 -24.13 -0.47
N LEU A 306 7.13 -24.02 -0.36
CA LEU A 306 8.05 -25.14 -0.55
C LEU A 306 7.90 -26.24 0.52
N MET A 307 7.44 -25.91 1.73
CA MET A 307 7.18 -26.92 2.78
C MET A 307 6.09 -27.93 2.40
N PHE A 308 5.17 -27.57 1.50
CA PHE A 308 4.03 -28.41 1.11
C PHE A 308 4.09 -28.88 -0.35
N ALA A 309 4.96 -28.29 -1.17
CA ALA A 309 5.01 -28.51 -2.62
C ALA A 309 5.42 -29.93 -3.03
N ASP A 310 5.94 -30.75 -2.12
CA ASP A 310 6.30 -32.15 -2.41
C ASP A 310 5.07 -33.08 -2.51
N ARG A 311 3.98 -32.74 -1.82
CA ARG A 311 2.75 -33.56 -1.71
C ARG A 311 1.50 -32.85 -2.18
N HIS A 312 1.50 -31.52 -2.17
CA HIS A 312 0.34 -30.70 -2.47
C HIS A 312 0.69 -29.65 -3.51
N ARG A 313 -0.32 -29.21 -4.27
CA ARG A 313 -0.17 -28.12 -5.24
C ARG A 313 -0.15 -26.79 -4.51
N VAL A 314 0.98 -26.47 -3.89
CA VAL A 314 1.20 -25.18 -3.22
C VAL A 314 2.28 -24.41 -3.96
N SER A 315 2.03 -23.14 -4.26
CA SER A 315 2.99 -22.29 -4.95
C SER A 315 2.89 -20.82 -4.54
N VAL A 316 3.86 -20.02 -4.98
CA VAL A 316 3.81 -18.56 -4.92
C VAL A 316 3.64 -18.05 -6.35
N TYR A 317 2.76 -17.08 -6.54
CA TYR A 317 2.72 -16.28 -7.76
C TYR A 317 2.86 -14.79 -7.42
N ASP A 318 3.99 -14.22 -7.80
CA ASP A 318 4.29 -12.81 -7.59
C ASP A 318 3.78 -11.97 -8.77
N TRP A 319 2.63 -11.31 -8.58
CA TRP A 319 2.03 -10.45 -9.58
C TRP A 319 2.90 -9.25 -9.93
N THR A 320 3.87 -8.85 -9.09
CA THR A 320 4.81 -7.76 -9.37
C THR A 320 5.51 -7.93 -10.73
N ALA A 321 5.76 -9.19 -11.14
CA ALA A 321 6.40 -9.52 -12.41
C ALA A 321 5.53 -9.21 -13.65
N ILE A 322 4.20 -9.28 -13.49
CA ILE A 322 3.22 -9.13 -14.58
C ILE A 322 2.38 -7.86 -14.47
N GLN A 323 2.51 -7.14 -13.36
CA GLN A 323 1.65 -6.02 -12.96
C GLN A 323 1.48 -4.98 -14.07
N THR A 324 2.55 -4.63 -14.79
CA THR A 324 2.50 -3.62 -15.86
C THR A 324 2.22 -4.17 -17.27
N GLN A 325 1.83 -5.44 -17.38
CA GLN A 325 1.57 -6.08 -18.67
C GLN A 325 0.07 -6.05 -18.96
N ALA A 326 -0.37 -5.11 -19.79
CA ALA A 326 -1.75 -5.08 -20.27
C ALA A 326 -2.03 -6.26 -21.22
N VAL A 327 -3.05 -7.05 -20.90
CA VAL A 327 -3.46 -8.24 -21.67
C VAL A 327 -4.97 -8.30 -21.86
N GLY A 328 -5.42 -9.06 -22.86
CA GLY A 328 -6.82 -9.45 -23.01
C GLY A 328 -7.17 -10.65 -22.13
N GLU A 329 -8.44 -11.07 -22.15
CA GLU A 329 -8.88 -12.26 -21.41
C GLU A 329 -8.52 -13.58 -22.12
N TYR A 330 -8.51 -14.69 -21.37
CA TYR A 330 -8.32 -16.02 -21.97
C TYR A 330 -9.39 -16.35 -23.00
N SER A 331 -10.65 -15.99 -22.74
CA SER A 331 -11.77 -16.14 -23.69
C SER A 331 -11.59 -15.34 -24.99
N GLN A 332 -10.71 -14.34 -24.99
CA GLN A 332 -10.35 -13.55 -26.17
C GLN A 332 -9.12 -14.13 -26.91
N GLY A 333 -8.61 -15.29 -26.47
CA GLY A 333 -7.45 -15.96 -27.04
C GLY A 333 -6.10 -15.43 -26.54
N ASP A 334 -6.08 -14.53 -25.55
CA ASP A 334 -4.83 -14.03 -24.98
C ASP A 334 -4.36 -14.95 -23.84
N GLY A 335 -3.38 -15.80 -24.14
CA GLY A 335 -2.80 -16.74 -23.18
C GLY A 335 -1.69 -16.17 -22.30
N ARG A 336 -1.37 -14.87 -22.39
CA ARG A 336 -0.28 -14.25 -21.62
C ARG A 336 -0.75 -13.87 -20.23
N ASP A 337 0.16 -13.97 -19.27
CA ASP A 337 -0.05 -13.48 -17.91
C ASP A 337 0.09 -11.95 -17.87
N GLY A 338 -0.76 -11.28 -17.11
CA GLY A 338 -0.82 -9.82 -17.07
C GLY A 338 -2.03 -9.31 -16.30
N TYR A 339 -2.35 -8.04 -16.53
CA TYR A 339 -3.54 -7.40 -16.00
C TYR A 339 -4.53 -7.06 -17.11
N VAL A 340 -5.80 -7.39 -16.86
CA VAL A 340 -6.91 -7.07 -17.75
C VAL A 340 -7.55 -5.78 -17.26
N TYR A 341 -7.66 -4.78 -18.13
CA TYR A 341 -8.28 -3.48 -17.82
C TYR A 341 -9.80 -3.58 -17.77
N VAL A 342 -10.42 -2.92 -16.78
CA VAL A 342 -11.86 -2.81 -16.59
C VAL A 342 -12.27 -1.34 -16.75
N PRO A 343 -12.73 -0.92 -17.94
CA PRO A 343 -13.05 0.48 -18.21
C PRO A 343 -14.11 1.06 -17.28
N GLU A 344 -15.04 0.23 -16.78
CA GLU A 344 -16.16 0.67 -15.95
C GLU A 344 -15.73 1.20 -14.58
N ILE A 345 -14.60 0.72 -14.06
CA ILE A 345 -14.05 1.11 -12.76
C ILE A 345 -12.63 1.68 -12.87
N GLU A 346 -12.12 1.86 -14.10
CA GLU A 346 -10.78 2.37 -14.42
C GLU A 346 -9.64 1.65 -13.67
N LEU A 347 -9.78 0.36 -13.40
CA LEU A 347 -8.81 -0.48 -12.70
C LEU A 347 -8.56 -1.77 -13.48
N GLY A 348 -7.43 -2.43 -13.22
CA GLY A 348 -7.17 -3.77 -13.73
C GLY A 348 -7.15 -4.84 -12.64
N TYR A 349 -7.25 -6.09 -13.07
CA TYR A 349 -7.11 -7.27 -12.21
C TYR A 349 -6.15 -8.29 -12.83
N PRO A 350 -5.45 -9.10 -12.01
CA PRO A 350 -4.48 -10.06 -12.51
C PRO A 350 -5.16 -11.25 -13.19
N LYS A 351 -4.53 -11.69 -14.27
CA LYS A 351 -4.81 -12.93 -14.99
C LYS A 351 -3.48 -13.64 -15.21
N PHE A 352 -3.35 -14.88 -14.76
CA PHE A 352 -2.07 -15.57 -14.70
C PHE A 352 -2.20 -17.09 -14.77
N THR A 353 -1.09 -17.77 -15.08
CA THR A 353 -0.98 -19.22 -15.12
C THR A 353 -0.02 -19.68 -14.03
N THR A 354 -0.48 -20.55 -13.14
CA THR A 354 0.37 -21.06 -12.04
C THR A 354 1.42 -22.03 -12.56
N ILE A 355 2.42 -22.36 -11.73
CA ILE A 355 3.44 -23.36 -12.07
C ILE A 355 2.85 -24.74 -12.38
N TYR A 356 1.64 -25.02 -11.87
CA TYR A 356 0.93 -26.26 -12.11
C TYR A 356 -0.02 -26.21 -13.32
N GLY A 357 0.04 -25.14 -14.11
CA GLY A 357 -0.71 -24.97 -15.35
C GLY A 357 -2.13 -24.40 -15.18
N THR A 358 -2.55 -24.11 -13.95
CA THR A 358 -3.88 -23.56 -13.65
C THR A 358 -3.98 -22.14 -14.13
N ARG A 359 -4.97 -21.85 -14.99
CA ARG A 359 -5.16 -20.53 -15.61
C ARG A 359 -6.23 -19.77 -14.86
N ILE A 360 -5.87 -18.67 -14.23
CA ILE A 360 -6.74 -17.94 -13.32
C ILE A 360 -6.96 -16.53 -13.86
N SER A 361 -8.21 -16.11 -14.01
CA SER A 361 -8.62 -14.71 -14.11
C SER A 361 -9.22 -14.32 -12.77
N LEU A 362 -8.69 -13.32 -12.07
CA LEU A 362 -9.23 -12.99 -10.75
C LEU A 362 -10.70 -12.54 -10.80
N ARG A 363 -11.15 -12.00 -11.94
CA ARG A 363 -12.54 -11.58 -12.13
C ARG A 363 -13.47 -12.75 -12.45
N TYR A 364 -13.03 -13.68 -13.30
CA TYR A 364 -13.90 -14.71 -13.87
C TYR A 364 -13.68 -16.10 -13.28
N GLY A 365 -12.55 -16.38 -12.64
CA GLY A 365 -12.23 -17.66 -12.04
C GLY A 365 -11.21 -18.47 -12.85
N GLU A 366 -11.24 -19.79 -12.71
CA GLU A 366 -10.39 -20.70 -13.47
C GLU A 366 -10.85 -20.80 -14.93
N TRP A 367 -9.94 -20.66 -15.87
CA TRP A 367 -10.21 -20.91 -17.28
C TRP A 367 -10.09 -22.40 -17.62
N THR A 368 -11.21 -23.03 -17.97
CA THR A 368 -11.33 -24.47 -18.29
C THR A 368 -10.91 -24.82 -19.73
N GLY A 369 -10.56 -23.83 -20.54
CA GLY A 369 -10.28 -23.98 -21.98
C GLY A 369 -11.43 -23.51 -22.88
N SER A 370 -12.66 -23.45 -22.36
CA SER A 370 -13.84 -22.95 -23.08
C SER A 370 -14.69 -21.98 -22.28
N ASP A 371 -14.69 -22.09 -20.95
CA ASP A 371 -15.46 -21.23 -20.05
C ASP A 371 -14.70 -20.98 -18.75
N TYR A 372 -15.24 -20.13 -17.87
CA TYR A 372 -14.68 -19.88 -16.54
C TYR A 372 -15.48 -20.56 -15.44
N ASP A 373 -14.77 -21.19 -14.49
CA ASP A 373 -15.33 -21.61 -13.20
C ASP A 373 -14.95 -20.60 -12.12
N ASN A 374 -15.92 -19.78 -11.70
CA ASN A 374 -15.74 -18.84 -10.61
C ASN A 374 -15.98 -19.48 -9.24
N ASP A 375 -16.84 -20.49 -9.18
CA ASP A 375 -17.27 -21.10 -7.93
C ASP A 375 -16.13 -21.89 -7.29
N GLY A 376 -15.18 -22.41 -8.09
CA GLY A 376 -13.99 -23.10 -7.61
C GLY A 376 -12.83 -22.21 -7.14
N VAL A 377 -12.91 -20.87 -7.24
CA VAL A 377 -11.81 -19.97 -6.86
C VAL A 377 -12.13 -19.19 -5.59
N LYS A 378 -11.27 -19.29 -4.57
CA LYS A 378 -11.38 -18.57 -3.29
C LYS A 378 -10.23 -17.58 -3.13
N LEU A 379 -10.53 -16.38 -2.66
CA LEU A 379 -9.50 -15.40 -2.28
C LEU A 379 -9.56 -15.14 -0.78
N ILE A 380 -8.53 -15.57 -0.07
CA ILE A 380 -8.34 -15.29 1.36
C ILE A 380 -7.36 -14.14 1.49
N ASN A 381 -7.86 -13.03 2.02
CA ASN A 381 -7.07 -11.83 2.24
C ASN A 381 -6.42 -11.88 3.63
N VAL A 382 -5.09 -11.83 3.71
CA VAL A 382 -4.32 -11.89 4.97
C VAL A 382 -3.61 -10.56 5.24
N PRO A 383 -4.36 -9.50 5.58
CA PRO A 383 -3.82 -8.17 5.84
C PRO A 383 -3.15 -8.08 7.20
N VAL A 384 -2.44 -6.97 7.40
CA VAL A 384 -1.93 -6.56 8.72
C VAL A 384 -2.66 -5.30 9.14
N LEU A 385 -3.18 -5.30 10.37
CA LEU A 385 -3.68 -4.08 11.00
C LEU A 385 -2.50 -3.27 11.51
N LYS A 386 -2.20 -2.14 10.86
CA LYS A 386 -1.11 -1.23 11.26
C LYS A 386 -1.44 0.23 10.98
N ASP A 387 -0.83 1.13 11.76
CA ASP A 387 -0.82 2.56 11.45
C ASP A 387 -0.16 2.80 10.09
N HIS A 388 -0.75 3.69 9.30
CA HIS A 388 -0.27 4.09 7.97
C HIS A 388 -0.21 5.62 7.86
N GLY A 389 0.20 6.28 8.96
CA GLY A 389 0.37 7.72 9.05
C GLY A 389 -0.82 8.50 8.51
N TRP A 390 -0.63 9.20 7.39
CA TRP A 390 -1.65 10.06 6.78
C TRP A 390 -2.84 9.32 6.18
N ALA A 391 -2.72 8.02 5.88
CA ALA A 391 -3.83 7.20 5.37
C ALA A 391 -4.62 6.52 6.49
N GLY A 392 -4.33 6.83 7.76
CA GLY A 392 -4.97 6.21 8.91
C GLY A 392 -4.41 4.81 9.16
N VAL A 393 -5.15 3.78 8.78
CA VAL A 393 -4.79 2.38 9.04
C VAL A 393 -4.68 1.57 7.76
N THR A 394 -3.76 0.62 7.73
CA THR A 394 -3.81 -0.51 6.78
C THR A 394 -4.63 -1.63 7.40
N CYS A 395 -5.56 -2.19 6.64
CA CYS A 395 -6.39 -3.34 7.01
C CYS A 395 -6.91 -4.02 5.72
N CYS A 396 -7.98 -4.82 5.80
CA CYS A 396 -8.52 -5.65 4.72
C CYS A 396 -8.75 -4.88 3.41
N VAL A 397 -9.46 -3.74 3.45
CA VAL A 397 -9.81 -2.97 2.25
C VAL A 397 -8.58 -2.44 1.54
N LYS A 398 -7.67 -1.76 2.27
CA LYS A 398 -6.41 -1.27 1.68
C LYS A 398 -5.57 -2.40 1.10
N HIS A 399 -5.56 -3.55 1.77
CA HIS A 399 -4.78 -4.70 1.31
C HIS A 399 -5.35 -5.32 0.03
N PHE A 400 -6.68 -5.38 -0.09
CA PHE A 400 -7.36 -5.80 -1.30
C PHE A 400 -7.20 -4.78 -2.44
N MET A 401 -7.21 -3.48 -2.14
CA MET A 401 -6.90 -2.46 -3.15
C MET A 401 -5.49 -2.65 -3.76
N GLY A 402 -4.55 -3.21 -2.99
CA GLY A 402 -3.22 -3.55 -3.49
C GLY A 402 -3.21 -4.66 -4.54
N VAL A 403 -4.30 -5.39 -4.75
CA VAL A 403 -4.42 -6.39 -5.83
C VAL A 403 -4.42 -5.70 -7.20
N GLN A 404 -5.04 -4.52 -7.29
CA GLN A 404 -5.29 -3.84 -8.55
C GLN A 404 -3.99 -3.30 -9.16
N ASP A 405 -3.89 -3.42 -10.48
CA ASP A 405 -2.89 -2.73 -11.31
C ASP A 405 -3.50 -2.49 -12.69
N LEU A 406 -3.45 -1.23 -13.13
CA LEU A 406 -3.06 -0.79 -14.48
C LEU A 406 -2.79 0.72 -14.42
#